data_AF-A0A2I9LPA4-F1
#
_entry.id   AF-A0A2I9LPA4-F1
#
_cell.length_a   1.000
_cell.length_b   1.000
_cell.length_c   1.000
_cell.angle_alpha   90.00
_cell.angle_beta   90.00
_cell.angle_gamma   90.00
#
_symmetry.space_group_name_H-M   'P 1'
#
loop_
_entity.id
_entity.type
_entity.pdbx_description
1 polymer ?
#
loop_
_entity_poly.entity_id
_entity_poly.type
_entity_poly.pdbx_seq_one_letter_code
_entity_poly.pdbx_strand_id
1 'polypeptide(L)'
;MKFFLIVSLATLCCFLEMKEVNGDEKGNYPVDFQGVYYECIVHPNCPFYCKIHGASYGYCYAGVCYCEGLADADKDFWDVMKKQCDYM
;
A
#
# COMPACT_ATOMS: atom_id res chain seq x y z
N MET A 1 -14.53 9.77 44.91
CA MET A 1 -13.30 10.45 44.44
C MET A 1 -12.35 9.50 43.72
N LYS A 2 -11.95 8.35 44.29
CA LYS A 2 -11.09 7.35 43.62
C LYS A 2 -11.68 6.72 42.35
N PHE A 3 -12.99 6.49 42.31
CA PHE A 3 -13.66 5.89 41.14
C PHE A 3 -13.63 6.80 39.90
N PHE A 4 -13.82 8.10 40.10
CA PHE A 4 -13.73 9.10 39.02
C PHE A 4 -12.34 9.18 38.39
N LEU A 5 -11.29 9.05 39.21
CA LEU A 5 -9.90 9.06 38.75
C LEU A 5 -9.58 7.85 37.86
N ILE A 6 -10.13 6.68 38.19
CA ILE A 6 -9.93 5.45 37.42
C ILE A 6 -10.66 5.55 36.08
N VAL A 7 -11.89 6.06 36.07
CA VAL A 7 -12.66 6.28 34.84
C VAL A 7 -11.95 7.28 33.93
N SER A 8 -11.50 8.42 34.47
CA SER A 8 -10.77 9.41 33.66
C SER A 8 -9.44 8.87 33.08
N LEU A 9 -8.74 8.02 33.83
CA LEU A 9 -7.49 7.41 33.37
C LEU A 9 -7.74 6.36 32.28
N ALA A 10 -8.81 5.56 32.42
CA ALA A 10 -9.20 4.57 31.41
C ALA A 10 -9.64 5.24 30.10
N THR A 11 -10.43 6.31 30.16
CA THR A 11 -10.84 7.05 28.96
C THR A 11 -9.64 7.69 28.26
N LEU A 12 -8.66 8.20 29.03
CA LEU A 12 -7.42 8.76 28.47
C LEU A 12 -6.57 7.69 27.77
N CYS A 13 -6.49 6.47 28.32
CA CYS A 13 -5.82 5.34 27.67
C CYS A 13 -6.48 4.95 26.34
N CYS A 14 -7.81 5.03 26.23
CA CYS A 14 -8.50 4.76 24.97
C CYS A 14 -8.18 5.78 23.86
N PHE A 15 -7.80 7.02 24.21
CA PHE A 15 -7.37 8.01 23.21
C PHE A 15 -5.92 7.82 22.75
N LEU A 16 -5.08 7.13 23.53
CA LEU A 16 -3.66 6.89 23.17
C LEU A 16 -3.48 5.78 22.12
N GLU A 17 -4.51 4.96 21.88
CA GLU A 17 -4.50 3.92 20.84
C GLU A 17 -5.03 4.38 19.47
N MET A 18 -5.38 5.66 19.32
CA MET A 18 -5.55 6.27 18.00
C MET A 18 -4.16 6.47 17.38
N LYS A 19 -3.51 5.35 17.05
CA LYS A 19 -2.40 5.30 16.11
C LYS A 19 -2.88 6.06 14.89
N GLU A 20 -2.18 7.12 14.52
CA GLU A 20 -2.44 7.86 13.30
C GLU A 20 -2.66 6.86 12.16
N VAL A 21 -3.91 6.70 11.72
CA VAL A 21 -4.17 6.32 10.33
C VAL A 21 -3.92 7.60 9.55
N ASN A 22 -2.67 8.06 9.55
CA ASN A 22 -2.19 8.89 8.47
C ASN A 22 -2.30 7.98 7.26
N GLY A 23 -3.32 8.24 6.43
CA GLY A 23 -3.46 7.66 5.09
C GLY A 23 -2.35 8.17 4.17
N ASP A 24 -1.11 8.03 4.62
CA ASP A 24 0.14 8.36 3.95
C ASP A 24 0.67 7.17 3.15
N GLU A 25 -0.07 6.08 3.05
CA GLU A 25 0.21 5.04 2.07
C GLU A 25 -0.18 5.54 0.67
N LYS A 26 0.55 6.56 0.20
CA LYS A 26 0.55 6.99 -1.18
C LYS A 26 0.87 5.76 -2.02
N GLY A 27 -0.09 5.35 -2.83
CA GLY A 27 0.07 4.27 -3.79
C GLY A 27 0.52 4.78 -5.14
N ASN A 28 0.76 3.85 -6.05
CA ASN A 28 1.17 4.14 -7.42
C ASN A 28 0.55 3.13 -8.40
N TYR A 29 0.69 3.46 -9.70
CA TYR A 29 0.28 2.62 -10.82
C TYR A 29 1.51 1.93 -11.38
N PRO A 30 1.71 0.62 -11.16
CA PRO A 30 2.83 -0.09 -11.72
C PRO A 30 2.69 -0.25 -13.23
N VAL A 31 3.84 -0.36 -13.90
CA VAL A 31 3.93 -0.63 -15.34
C VAL A 31 4.71 -1.90 -15.60
N ASP A 32 4.36 -2.58 -16.69
CA ASP A 32 5.01 -3.82 -17.12
C ASP A 32 6.41 -3.59 -17.72
N PHE A 33 7.01 -4.66 -18.24
CA PHE A 33 8.33 -4.62 -18.87
C PHE A 33 8.41 -3.72 -20.10
N GLN A 34 7.27 -3.30 -20.67
CA GLN A 34 7.15 -2.38 -21.81
C GLN A 34 6.84 -0.94 -21.37
N GLY A 35 6.67 -0.69 -20.07
CA GLY A 35 6.24 0.62 -19.54
C GLY A 35 4.74 0.88 -19.73
N VAL A 36 3.94 -0.16 -19.92
CA VAL A 36 2.48 -0.06 -20.08
C VAL A 36 1.81 -0.39 -18.75
N TYR A 37 0.79 0.39 -18.38
CA TYR A 37 0.00 0.13 -17.18
C TYR A 37 -0.74 -1.20 -17.29
N TYR A 38 -0.82 -1.94 -16.18
CA TYR A 38 -1.61 -3.15 -16.11
C TYR A 38 -3.11 -2.83 -16.21
N GLU A 39 -3.70 -3.07 -17.38
CA GLU A 39 -5.14 -2.90 -17.58
C GLU A 39 -5.94 -3.95 -16.79
N CYS A 40 -7.00 -3.49 -16.13
CA CYS A 40 -7.84 -4.35 -15.30
C CYS A 40 -9.28 -4.48 -15.81
N ILE A 41 -9.66 -3.75 -16.87
CA ILE A 41 -10.95 -3.89 -17.53
C ILE A 41 -11.04 -5.25 -18.24
N VAL A 42 -9.97 -5.63 -18.93
CA VAL A 42 -9.90 -6.90 -19.69
C VAL A 42 -9.25 -8.00 -18.86
N HIS A 43 -8.26 -7.65 -18.03
CA HIS A 43 -7.45 -8.61 -17.27
C HIS A 43 -7.42 -8.26 -15.77
N PRO A 44 -8.49 -8.55 -15.01
CA PRO A 44 -8.60 -8.14 -13.61
C PRO A 44 -7.72 -9.00 -12.70
N ASN A 45 -6.43 -8.65 -12.59
CA ASN A 45 -5.49 -9.32 -11.68
C ASN A 45 -4.53 -8.34 -10.99
N CYS A 46 -5.05 -7.20 -10.52
CA CYS A 46 -4.26 -6.20 -9.81
C CYS A 46 -3.54 -6.71 -8.55
N PRO A 47 -4.11 -7.61 -7.71
CA PRO A 47 -3.38 -8.15 -6.57
C PRO A 47 -2.08 -8.86 -6.96
N PHE A 48 -2.07 -9.55 -8.10
CA PHE A 48 -0.87 -10.23 -8.60
C PHE A 48 0.18 -9.22 -9.07
N TYR A 49 -0.22 -8.23 -9.88
CA TYR A 49 0.71 -7.23 -10.39
C TYR A 49 1.29 -6.36 -9.25
N CYS A 50 0.48 -5.93 -8.30
CA CYS A 50 0.97 -5.19 -7.14
C CYS A 50 1.98 -6.00 -6.32
N LYS A 51 1.74 -7.31 -6.15
CA LYS A 51 2.66 -8.20 -5.44
C LYS A 51 4.02 -8.35 -6.15
N ILE A 52 4.05 -8.36 -7.48
CA ILE A 52 5.31 -8.36 -8.25
C ILE A 52 6.14 -7.13 -7.89
N HIS A 53 5.49 -5.97 -7.78
CA HIS A 53 6.10 -4.70 -7.44
C HIS A 53 6.31 -4.49 -5.93
N GLY A 54 6.12 -5.53 -5.10
CA GLY A 54 6.35 -5.49 -3.66
C GLY A 54 5.24 -4.84 -2.82
N ALA A 55 4.11 -4.45 -3.43
CA ALA A 55 2.95 -3.93 -2.73
C ALA A 55 2.03 -5.04 -2.21
N SER A 56 1.35 -4.78 -1.09
CA SER A 56 0.54 -5.77 -0.36
C SER A 56 -0.90 -5.87 -0.88
N TYR A 57 -1.43 -4.79 -1.46
CA TYR A 57 -2.81 -4.70 -1.92
C TYR A 57 -2.93 -3.94 -3.24
N GLY A 58 -3.84 -4.38 -4.09
CA GLY A 58 -4.03 -3.88 -5.43
C GLY A 58 -5.46 -4.01 -5.93
N TYR A 59 -5.99 -2.97 -6.56
CA TYR A 59 -7.34 -2.96 -7.12
C TYR A 59 -7.41 -2.20 -8.44
N CYS A 60 -8.52 -2.40 -9.15
CA CYS A 60 -8.78 -1.75 -10.42
C CYS A 60 -9.30 -0.33 -10.19
N TYR A 61 -8.55 0.67 -10.65
CA TYR A 61 -8.91 2.08 -10.55
C TYR A 61 -8.68 2.78 -11.89
N ALA A 62 -9.69 3.51 -12.38
CA ALA A 62 -9.64 4.20 -13.68
C ALA A 62 -9.24 3.29 -14.88
N GLY A 63 -9.52 1.98 -14.78
CA GLY A 63 -9.25 1.01 -15.85
C GLY A 63 -7.87 0.35 -15.80
N VAL A 64 -7.02 0.75 -14.86
CA VAL A 64 -5.68 0.18 -14.63
C VAL A 64 -5.49 -0.21 -13.17
N CYS A 65 -4.46 -1.00 -12.88
CA CYS A 65 -4.17 -1.41 -11.53
C CYS A 65 -3.52 -0.29 -10.72
N TYR A 66 -4.09 -0.03 -9.54
CA TYR A 66 -3.52 0.83 -8.52
C TYR A 66 -3.11 -0.02 -7.31
N CYS A 67 -1.93 0.27 -6.77
CA CYS A 67 -1.33 -0.48 -5.66
C CYS A 67 -1.16 0.42 -4.44
N GLU A 68 -1.77 0.05 -3.32
CA GLU A 68 -1.60 0.77 -2.05
C GLU A 68 -0.19 0.54 -1.49
N GLY A 69 0.40 1.60 -0.95
CA GLY A 69 1.76 1.57 -0.40
C GLY A 69 2.88 1.31 -1.43
N LEU A 70 2.59 1.33 -2.74
CA LEU A 70 3.61 1.18 -3.77
C LEU A 70 4.49 2.43 -3.87
N ALA A 71 5.76 2.30 -3.50
CA ALA A 71 6.72 3.38 -3.62
C ALA A 71 7.00 3.73 -5.10
N ASP A 72 7.28 5.02 -5.37
CA ASP A 72 7.57 5.49 -6.74
C ASP A 72 8.77 4.76 -7.37
N ALA A 73 9.78 4.42 -6.56
CA ALA A 73 10.97 3.69 -6.97
C ALA A 73 10.72 2.20 -7.30
N ASP A 74 9.50 1.70 -7.08
CA ASP A 74 9.10 0.32 -7.34
C ASP A 74 7.99 0.22 -8.39
N LYS A 75 7.57 1.33 -9.02
CA LYS A 75 6.50 1.30 -10.04
C LYS A 75 6.94 0.69 -11.37
N ASP A 76 8.22 0.81 -11.70
CA ASP A 76 8.78 0.36 -12.98
C ASP A 76 9.31 -1.07 -12.86
N PHE A 77 8.84 -1.97 -13.74
CA PHE A 77 9.20 -3.39 -13.70
C PHE A 77 10.72 -3.63 -13.64
N TRP A 78 11.49 -2.91 -14.46
CA TRP A 78 12.94 -3.08 -14.54
C TRP A 78 13.67 -2.61 -13.28
N ASP A 79 13.14 -1.62 -12.56
CA ASP A 79 13.71 -1.17 -11.28
C ASP A 79 13.52 -2.22 -10.19
N VAL A 80 12.34 -2.83 -10.14
CA VAL A 80 12.04 -3.95 -9.23
C VAL A 80 12.93 -5.15 -9.54
N MET A 81 13.05 -5.53 -10.81
CA MET A 81 13.90 -6.66 -11.22
C MET A 81 15.37 -6.41 -10.92
N LYS A 82 15.88 -5.20 -11.18
CA LYS A 82 17.26 -4.83 -10.87
C LYS A 82 17.56 -4.96 -9.38
N LYS A 83 16.66 -4.44 -8.52
CA LYS A 83 16.77 -4.58 -7.07
C LYS A 83 16.87 -6.06 -6.68
N GLN A 84 15.99 -6.91 -7.21
CA GLN A 84 16.03 -8.35 -6.92
C GLN A 84 17.35 -9.01 -7.33
N CYS A 85 17.92 -8.65 -8.49
CA CYS A 85 19.22 -9.15 -8.92
C CYS A 85 20.38 -8.67 -8.04
N ASP A 86 20.34 -7.43 -7.53
CA ASP A 86 21.37 -6.89 -6.65
C ASP A 86 21.33 -7.49 -5.23
N TYR A 87 20.19 -8.05 -4.81
CA TYR A 87 20.04 -8.79 -3.55
C TYR A 87 20.49 -10.26 -3.63
N MET A 88 20.71 -10.80 -4.84
CA MET A 88 21.14 -12.19 -5.08
C MET A 88 22.66 -12.33 -5.11
#